data_AF-A0A2E5MYG3-F1
#
_entry.id   AF-A0A2E5MYG3-F1
#
_cell.length_a   1.000
_cell.length_b   1.000
_cell.length_c   1.000
_cell.angle_alpha   90.00
_cell.angle_beta   90.00
_cell.angle_gamma   90.00
#
_symmetry.space_group_name_H-M   'P 1'
#
loop_
_entity.id
_entity.type
_entity.pdbx_description
1 polymer ?
#
loop_
_entity_poly.entity_id
_entity_poly.type
_entity_poly.pdbx_seq_one_letter_code
_entity_poly.pdbx_strand_id
1 'polypeptide(L)' 'MPSIEVKDADGNLLQTYEIFTDNSITGHGSLITSEHLFKMAKLNAIDDGLISEDLAHELTFSLVD' A
#
# COMPACT_ATOMS: atom_id res chain seq x y z
N MET A 1 -8.88 -10.60 3.34
CA MET A 1 -8.17 -9.89 2.25
C MET A 1 -7.39 -8.79 2.96
N PRO A 2 -6.08 -8.66 2.78
CA PRO A 2 -5.32 -7.67 3.55
C PRO A 2 -5.71 -6.27 3.10
N SER A 3 -6.17 -5.47 4.05
CA SER A 3 -6.43 -4.05 3.85
C SER A 3 -5.25 -3.25 4.39
N ILE A 4 -4.80 -2.27 3.61
CA ILE A 4 -3.66 -1.41 3.96
C ILE A 4 -4.19 0.01 4.16
N GLU A 5 -4.13 0.48 5.40
CA GLU A 5 -4.30 1.90 5.69
C GLU A 5 -3.03 2.65 5.27
N VAL A 6 -3.21 3.70 4.48
CA VAL A 6 -2.18 4.65 4.09
C VAL A 6 -2.43 5.95 4.83
N LYS A 7 -1.45 6.38 5.61
CA LYS A 7 -1.50 7.60 6.42
C LYS A 7 -0.44 8.59 5.95
N ASP A 8 -0.75 9.87 6.03
CA ASP A 8 0.21 10.95 5.77
C ASP A 8 1.27 11.07 6.88
N ALA A 9 2.19 12.02 6.71
CA ALA A 9 3.25 12.30 7.69
C ALA A 9 2.71 12.76 9.06
N ASP A 10 1.53 13.37 9.08
CA ASP A 10 0.83 13.82 10.28
C ASP A 10 0.02 12.68 10.94
N GLY A 11 -0.03 11.51 10.32
CA GLY A 11 -0.76 10.33 10.79
C GLY A 11 -2.25 10.33 10.43
N ASN A 12 -2.71 11.26 9.58
CA ASN A 12 -4.08 11.25 9.10
C ASN A 12 -4.27 10.15 8.06
N LEU A 13 -5.39 9.43 8.14
CA LEU A 13 -5.76 8.44 7.15
C LEU A 13 -6.06 9.11 5.82
N LEU A 14 -5.25 8.81 4.80
CA LEU A 14 -5.48 9.23 3.43
C LEU A 14 -6.47 8.30 2.76
N GLN A 15 -6.18 7.00 2.80
CA GLN A 15 -6.99 5.98 2.12
C GLN A 15 -6.72 4.59 2.68
N THR A 16 -7.70 3.70 2.54
CA THR A 16 -7.51 2.26 2.77
C THR A 16 -7.57 1.52 1.44
N TYR A 17 -6.52 0.74 1.14
CA TYR A 17 -6.44 -0.07 -0.07
C TYR A 17 -6.63 -1.55 0.25
N GLU A 18 -7.60 -2.18 -0.43
CA GLU A 18 -7.72 -3.63 -0.48
C GLU A 18 -6.77 -4.17 -1.54
N ILE A 19 -5.68 -4.82 -1.13
CA ILE A 19 -4.68 -5.36 -2.06
C ILE A 19 -5.01 -6.81 -2.38
N PHE A 20 -5.36 -7.08 -3.63
CA PHE A 20 -5.55 -8.42 -4.14
C PHE A 20 -4.21 -9.06 -4.45
N THR A 21 -3.78 -9.97 -3.58
CA THR A 21 -2.60 -10.81 -3.79
C THR A 21 -2.97 -11.95 -4.73
N ASP A 22 -3.23 -11.64 -6.00
CA ASP A 22 -3.43 -12.68 -6.99
C ASP A 22 -2.08 -13.28 -7.38
N ASN A 23 -2.01 -14.62 -7.39
CA ASN A 23 -0.80 -15.38 -7.74
C ASN A 23 -0.25 -15.05 -9.14
N SER A 24 -1.01 -14.36 -9.98
CA SER A 24 -0.56 -13.86 -11.29
C SER A 24 0.49 -12.74 -11.18
N ILE A 25 0.50 -11.96 -10.08
CA ILE A 25 1.42 -10.81 -9.94
C ILE A 25 2.77 -11.25 -9.36
N THR A 26 2.76 -12.21 -8.44
CA THR A 26 4.00 -12.69 -7.79
C THR A 26 4.54 -13.98 -8.37
N GLY A 27 3.78 -14.67 -9.23
CA GLY A 27 4.14 -16.00 -9.72
C GLY A 27 3.83 -17.08 -8.68
N HIS A 28 3.49 -18.29 -9.16
CA HIS A 28 3.19 -19.43 -8.29
C HIS A 28 4.34 -19.72 -7.33
N GLY A 29 4.05 -19.73 -6.02
CA GLY A 29 5.01 -20.07 -4.96
C GLY A 29 5.77 -18.87 -4.36
N SER A 30 5.48 -17.65 -4.79
CA SER A 30 6.09 -16.46 -4.20
C SER A 30 5.42 -16.05 -2.90
N LEU A 31 6.22 -15.84 -1.87
CA LEU A 31 5.78 -15.33 -0.57
C LEU A 31 5.44 -13.85 -0.70
N ILE A 32 4.16 -13.50 -0.57
CA ILE A 32 3.75 -12.09 -0.43
C ILE A 32 4.10 -11.65 0.98
N THR A 33 5.03 -10.69 1.11
CA THR A 33 5.34 -10.05 2.39
C THR A 33 4.56 -8.76 2.55
N SER A 34 4.44 -8.27 3.79
CA SER A 34 3.84 -6.96 4.09
C SER A 34 4.50 -5.82 3.31
N GLU A 35 5.81 -5.90 3.04
CA GLU A 35 6.52 -4.93 2.22
C GLU A 35 6.00 -4.85 0.78
N HIS A 36 5.61 -5.99 0.19
CA HIS A 36 5.01 -6.00 -1.15
C HIS A 36 3.66 -5.28 -1.14
N LEU A 37 2.86 -5.51 -0.10
CA LEU A 37 1.56 -4.86 0.08
C LEU A 37 1.73 -3.34 0.26
N PHE A 38 2.67 -2.92 1.09
CA PHE A 38 2.97 -1.50 1.32
C PHE A 38 3.47 -0.82 0.05
N LYS A 39 4.30 -1.52 -0.74
CA LYS A 39 4.76 -0.99 -2.03
C LYS A 39 3.60 -0.78 -2.99
N MET A 40 2.65 -1.71 -3.06
CA MET A 40 1.46 -1.55 -3.91
C MET A 40 0.56 -0.41 -3.40
N ALA A 41 0.30 -0.34 -2.10
CA ALA A 41 -0.49 0.74 -1.52
C ALA A 41 0.15 2.12 -1.76
N LYS A 42 1.48 2.22 -1.68
CA LYS A 42 2.23 3.44 -2.01
C LYS A 42 2.04 3.84 -3.48
N LEU A 43 2.19 2.89 -4.40
CA LEU A 43 2.03 3.16 -5.83
C LEU A 43 0.60 3.61 -6.15
N ASN A 44 -0.41 2.97 -5.55
CA ASN A 44 -1.79 3.37 -5.73
C ASN A 44 -2.06 4.79 -5.17
N ALA A 45 -1.51 5.14 -4.01
CA ALA A 45 -1.67 6.48 -3.44
C ALA A 45 -1.06 7.58 -4.33
N ILE A 46 0.04 7.27 -5.02
CA ILE A 46 0.67 8.18 -5.99
C ILE A 46 -0.17 8.26 -7.27
N ASP A 47 -0.62 7.11 -7.80
CA ASP A 47 -1.41 7.02 -9.04
C ASP A 47 -2.77 7.72 -8.89
N ASP A 48 -3.42 7.57 -7.73
CA ASP A 48 -4.66 8.26 -7.37
C ASP A 48 -4.47 9.77 -7.14
N GLY A 49 -3.23 10.26 -7.16
CA GLY A 49 -2.90 11.67 -6.93
C GLY A 49 -3.16 12.14 -5.50
N LEU A 50 -3.29 11.22 -4.54
CA LEU A 50 -3.45 11.55 -3.11
C LEU A 50 -2.15 12.13 -2.53
N ILE A 51 -1.00 11.72 -3.09
CA ILE A 51 0.31 12.22 -2.69
C ILE A 51 1.27 12.27 -3.87
N SER A 52 2.19 13.24 -3.85
CA SER A 52 3.28 13.32 -4.82
C SER A 52 4.35 12.27 -4.55
N GLU A 53 5.05 11.79 -5.57
CA GLU A 53 6.19 10.87 -5.43
C GLU A 53 7.22 11.35 -4.40
N ASP A 54 7.46 12.67 -4.36
CA ASP A 54 8.40 13.32 -3.45
C ASP A 54 7.98 13.18 -1.98
N LEU A 55 6.68 13.21 -1.68
CA LEU A 55 6.15 13.09 -0.30
C LEU A 55 5.79 11.65 0.06
N ALA A 56 5.77 10.74 -0.91
CA ALA A 56 5.34 9.35 -0.70
C ALA A 56 6.31 8.53 0.18
N HIS A 57 7.48 9.06 0.52
CA HIS A 57 8.41 8.45 1.48
C HIS A 57 8.02 8.71 2.95
N GLU A 58 7.17 9.71 3.20
CA GLU A 58 6.68 10.06 4.53
C GLU A 58 5.42 9.29 4.92
N LEU A 59 4.86 8.50 3.99
CA LEU A 59 3.68 7.69 4.24
C LEU A 59 3.94 6.63 5.31
N THR A 60 2.95 6.47 6.18
CA THR A 60 2.87 5.33 7.10
C THR A 60 1.85 4.32 6.61
N PHE A 61 2.18 3.03 6.78
CA PHE A 61 1.33 1.92 6.35
C PHE A 61 0.95 1.06 7.54
N SER A 62 -0.31 0.67 7.63
CA SER A 62 -0.80 -0.25 8.65
C SER A 62 -1.64 -1.35 8.01
N LEU A 63 -1.36 -2.60 8.39
CA LEU A 63 -2.20 -3.73 8.04
C LEU A 63 -3.40 -3.75 8.99
N VAL A 64 -4.59 -3.76 8.39
CA VAL A 64 -5.87 -3.92 9.09
C VAL A 64 -6.51 -5.23 8.61
N ASP A 65 -6.97 -6.02 9.59
CA ASP A 65 -7.53 -7.36 9.41
C ASP A 65 -9.03 -7.32 9.09
#